data_AF-A0A661RGW3-F1
#
_entry.id   AF-A0A661RGW3-F1
#
_cell.length_a   1.000
_cell.length_b   1.000
_cell.length_c   1.000
_cell.angle_alpha   90.00
_cell.angle_beta   90.00
_cell.angle_gamma   90.00
#
_symmetry.space_group_name_H-M   'P 1'
#
loop_
_entity.id
_entity.type
_entity.pdbx_description
1 polymer ?
#
loop_
_entity_poly.entity_id
_entity_poly.type
_entity_poly.pdbx_seq_one_letter_code
_entity_poly.pdbx_strand_id
1 'polypeptide(L)'
;MSVYKNLIGTMKGLFHIGGPSGNVIKNASDGVDIRNAADTAFQNASVAQASGVVDEHAINWLDLRDANVLVQFSFDGGSAPAAGTNTGTYGFCHTSGGSYTNGQIYYDDGAALRATKIHVGTRITTGSAITGTVSLNANGVYAAHSSTAPFSWTLKGDGMAGGTGIVKTIEIPIDTSATKSSTSSIPDGAEVLRVSTKITTPYDNGATVEVLVDGTSDLTIQPTDENDPSAANMYVSDVEDGAITSSNEGVVTVNIANTPSTGAGSVVVEFAPTTLA
;
A
#
# COMPACT_ATOMS: atom_id res chain seq x y z
N MET A 1 -52.02 11.73 2.26
CA MET A 1 -52.72 12.15 3.49
C MET A 1 -51.88 11.64 4.66
N SER A 2 -51.18 12.50 5.42
CA SER A 2 -50.39 12.02 6.57
C SER A 2 -51.29 11.91 7.79
N VAL A 3 -51.44 10.70 8.36
CA VAL A 3 -52.39 10.42 9.43
C VAL A 3 -51.95 11.04 10.77
N TYR A 4 -50.65 11.27 10.97
CA TYR A 4 -50.08 11.91 12.16
C TYR A 4 -48.90 12.82 11.79
N LYS A 5 -48.74 13.94 12.52
CA LYS A 5 -47.56 14.83 12.48
C LYS A 5 -47.17 15.20 13.91
N ASN A 6 -45.88 15.37 14.18
CA ASN A 6 -45.32 15.82 15.47
C ASN A 6 -45.68 14.93 16.67
N LEU A 7 -45.54 13.61 16.54
CA LEU A 7 -45.72 12.70 17.66
C LEU A 7 -44.57 12.88 18.67
N ILE A 8 -44.89 13.32 19.89
CA ILE A 8 -43.95 13.46 21.01
C ILE A 8 -44.52 12.67 22.18
N GLY A 9 -43.72 11.79 22.77
CA GLY A 9 -44.11 11.02 23.93
C GLY A 9 -43.08 9.97 24.33
N THR A 10 -43.32 9.31 25.45
CA THR A 10 -42.47 8.21 25.93
C THR A 10 -43.05 6.88 25.46
N MET A 11 -42.25 6.12 24.71
CA MET A 11 -42.62 4.78 24.26
C MET A 11 -42.33 3.77 25.37
N LYS A 12 -43.38 3.10 25.87
CA LYS A 12 -43.24 2.02 26.87
C LYS A 12 -43.02 0.63 26.26
N GLY A 13 -43.16 0.49 24.93
CA GLY A 13 -43.10 -0.78 24.22
C GLY A 13 -42.65 -0.60 22.77
N LEU A 14 -43.50 -0.97 21.82
CA LEU A 14 -43.21 -1.00 20.38
C LEU A 14 -44.02 0.07 19.63
N PHE A 15 -43.43 0.67 18.60
CA PHE A 15 -44.11 1.55 17.65
C PHE A 15 -44.08 0.93 16.25
N HIS A 16 -45.25 0.62 15.70
CA HIS A 16 -45.36 -0.03 14.39
C HIS A 16 -45.48 1.01 13.27
N ILE A 17 -44.69 0.83 12.20
CA ILE A 17 -44.76 1.59 10.96
C ILE A 17 -45.37 0.70 9.87
N GLY A 18 -46.52 1.09 9.32
CA GLY A 18 -47.22 0.32 8.29
C GLY A 18 -48.30 -0.65 8.81
N GLY A 19 -48.72 -0.49 10.07
CA GLY A 19 -49.76 -1.31 10.70
C GLY A 19 -49.21 -2.53 11.47
N PRO A 20 -50.07 -3.44 11.93
CA PRO A 20 -49.68 -4.55 12.81
C PRO A 20 -48.65 -5.51 12.21
N SER A 21 -48.60 -5.63 10.88
CA SER A 21 -47.63 -6.43 10.13
C SER A 21 -46.42 -5.64 9.63
N GLY A 22 -46.32 -4.36 10.00
CA GLY A 22 -45.24 -3.47 9.59
C GLY A 22 -44.01 -3.56 10.50
N ASN A 23 -42.92 -2.91 10.08
CA ASN A 23 -41.69 -2.84 10.87
C ASN A 23 -41.91 -2.09 12.17
N VAL A 24 -41.05 -2.37 13.15
CA VAL A 24 -41.22 -1.88 14.52
C VAL A 24 -40.01 -1.03 14.92
N ILE A 25 -40.27 0.11 15.53
CA ILE A 25 -39.30 0.90 16.29
C ILE A 25 -39.45 0.53 17.77
N LYS A 26 -38.36 0.14 18.41
CA LYS A 26 -38.34 -0.30 19.81
C LYS A 26 -37.32 0.50 20.60
N ASN A 27 -37.69 0.87 21.82
CA ASN A 27 -36.76 1.46 22.78
C ASN A 27 -35.95 0.34 23.42
N ALA A 28 -34.65 0.30 23.14
CA ALA A 28 -33.70 -0.67 23.68
C ALA A 28 -32.88 -0.03 24.81
N SER A 29 -32.16 -0.85 25.58
CA SER A 29 -31.31 -0.37 26.68
C SER A 29 -30.16 0.53 26.22
N ASP A 30 -29.75 0.39 24.97
CA ASP A 30 -28.60 1.00 24.32
C ASP A 30 -29.00 1.91 23.14
N GLY A 31 -30.29 2.16 22.93
CA GLY A 31 -30.77 3.08 21.91
C GLY A 31 -32.11 2.70 21.31
N VAL A 32 -32.17 2.71 19.98
CA VAL A 32 -33.39 2.46 19.21
C VAL A 32 -33.14 1.32 18.24
N ASP A 33 -33.94 0.27 18.36
CA ASP A 33 -33.91 -0.86 17.43
C ASP A 33 -34.96 -0.69 16.33
N ILE A 34 -34.58 -1.06 15.10
CA ILE A 34 -35.51 -1.27 13.99
C ILE A 34 -35.65 -2.79 13.80
N ARG A 35 -36.85 -3.31 14.01
CA ARG A 35 -37.15 -4.74 14.11
C ARG A 35 -38.23 -5.13 13.09
N ASN A 36 -38.29 -6.42 12.77
CA ASN A 36 -39.38 -6.98 11.97
C ASN A 36 -40.71 -6.93 12.73
N ALA A 37 -41.83 -7.18 12.04
CA ALA A 37 -43.17 -7.11 12.63
C ALA A 37 -43.37 -8.02 13.86
N ALA A 38 -42.62 -9.13 13.92
CA ALA A 38 -42.69 -10.09 15.01
C ALA A 38 -41.75 -9.76 16.19
N ASP A 39 -40.94 -8.70 16.09
CA ASP A 39 -39.85 -8.36 17.03
C ASP A 39 -38.84 -9.51 17.27
N THR A 40 -38.67 -10.38 16.27
CA THR A 40 -37.76 -11.54 16.36
C THR A 40 -36.42 -11.31 15.68
N ALA A 41 -36.31 -10.33 14.78
CA ALA A 41 -35.09 -10.02 14.05
C ALA A 41 -34.93 -8.51 13.80
N PHE A 42 -33.68 -8.07 13.68
CA PHE A 42 -33.35 -6.73 13.20
C PHE A 42 -33.73 -6.57 11.73
N GLN A 43 -34.09 -5.35 11.35
CA GLN A 43 -34.38 -4.95 9.98
C GLN A 43 -33.36 -3.91 9.53
N ASN A 44 -32.99 -3.98 8.25
CA ASN A 44 -31.99 -3.08 7.69
C ASN A 44 -32.58 -1.68 7.47
N ALA A 45 -31.81 -0.66 7.81
CA ALA A 45 -32.05 0.68 7.30
C ALA A 45 -31.36 0.80 5.94
N SER A 46 -32.11 1.16 4.89
CA SER A 46 -31.53 1.50 3.59
C SER A 46 -31.29 3.00 3.50
N VAL A 47 -30.17 3.40 2.92
CA VAL A 47 -29.79 4.80 2.75
C VAL A 47 -29.41 5.06 1.30
N ALA A 48 -29.79 6.22 0.76
CA ALA A 48 -29.38 6.61 -0.58
C ALA A 48 -27.88 6.92 -0.59
N GLN A 49 -27.16 6.46 -1.61
CA GLN A 49 -25.78 6.91 -1.85
C GLN A 49 -25.77 8.35 -2.37
N ALA A 50 -24.61 9.00 -2.30
CA ALA A 50 -24.39 10.33 -2.90
C ALA A 50 -24.65 10.35 -4.43
N SER A 51 -24.56 9.20 -5.09
CA SER A 51 -24.88 9.00 -6.52
C SER A 51 -26.38 8.92 -6.82
N GLY A 52 -27.25 8.85 -5.79
CA GLY A 52 -28.70 8.68 -5.93
C GLY A 52 -29.16 7.23 -6.13
N VAL A 53 -28.23 6.27 -6.22
CA VAL A 53 -28.54 4.83 -6.20
C VAL A 53 -28.72 4.41 -4.74
N VAL A 54 -29.77 3.63 -4.44
CA VAL A 54 -29.99 3.11 -3.08
C VAL A 54 -29.05 1.93 -2.88
N ASP A 55 -28.13 2.04 -1.92
CA ASP A 55 -27.45 0.86 -1.39
C ASP A 55 -28.39 0.22 -0.37
N GLU A 56 -28.56 -1.08 -0.44
CA GLU A 56 -29.65 -1.76 0.25
C GLU A 56 -29.50 -1.68 1.79
N HIS A 57 -28.29 -1.42 2.31
CA HIS A 57 -27.98 -1.51 3.74
C HIS A 57 -27.06 -0.39 4.25
N ALA A 58 -27.43 0.21 5.38
CA ALA A 58 -26.57 1.10 6.16
C ALA A 58 -25.39 0.34 6.77
N ILE A 59 -24.20 0.94 6.70
CA ILE A 59 -22.96 0.41 7.27
C ILE A 59 -22.94 0.72 8.77
N ASN A 60 -22.72 -0.29 9.62
CA ASN A 60 -22.56 -0.05 11.05
C ASN A 60 -21.10 0.31 11.40
N TRP A 61 -20.86 0.76 12.63
CA TRP A 61 -19.51 1.15 13.07
C TRP A 61 -18.48 0.01 13.00
N LEU A 62 -18.90 -1.24 13.28
CA LEU A 62 -18.02 -2.41 13.18
C LEU A 62 -17.63 -2.69 11.72
N ASP A 63 -18.56 -2.57 10.78
CA ASP A 63 -18.29 -2.76 9.35
C ASP A 63 -17.25 -1.74 8.84
N LEU A 64 -17.37 -0.48 9.26
CA LEU A 64 -16.41 0.57 8.90
C LEU A 64 -15.03 0.30 9.52
N ARG A 65 -15.00 -0.18 10.77
CA ARG A 65 -13.77 -0.49 11.49
C ARG A 65 -13.07 -1.74 10.94
N ASP A 66 -13.84 -2.76 10.56
CA ASP A 66 -13.36 -4.01 9.98
C ASP A 66 -12.82 -3.81 8.53
N ALA A 67 -13.13 -2.69 7.87
CA ALA A 67 -12.68 -2.39 6.50
C ALA A 67 -11.22 -1.91 6.39
N ASN A 68 -10.65 -1.34 7.46
CA ASN A 68 -9.27 -0.83 7.50
C ASN A 68 -8.59 -1.28 8.79
N VAL A 69 -8.08 -2.51 8.78
CA VAL A 69 -7.55 -3.14 9.98
C VAL A 69 -6.07 -2.83 10.18
N LEU A 70 -5.72 -2.36 11.37
CA LEU A 70 -4.34 -2.42 11.86
C LEU A 70 -4.14 -3.75 12.59
N VAL A 71 -3.29 -4.62 12.05
CA VAL A 71 -2.87 -5.87 12.68
C VAL A 71 -1.85 -5.53 13.78
N GLN A 72 -2.22 -5.84 15.03
CA GLN A 72 -1.45 -5.50 16.23
C GLN A 72 -0.79 -6.71 16.89
N PHE A 73 -1.28 -7.92 16.60
CA PHE A 73 -0.65 -9.16 17.00
C PHE A 73 -0.80 -10.23 15.92
N SER A 74 -0.02 -11.30 16.02
CA SER A 74 -0.11 -12.44 15.11
C SER A 74 0.05 -13.74 15.86
N PHE A 75 -0.54 -14.82 15.37
CA PHE A 75 -0.51 -16.11 16.06
C PHE A 75 -0.58 -17.31 15.11
N ASP A 76 -0.05 -18.44 15.58
CA ASP A 76 -0.18 -19.74 14.94
C ASP A 76 -1.57 -20.32 15.24
N GLY A 77 -2.27 -20.83 14.23
CA GLY A 77 -3.64 -21.34 14.40
C GLY A 77 -3.76 -22.49 15.40
N GLY A 78 -2.71 -23.31 15.55
CA GLY A 78 -2.65 -24.40 16.54
C GLY A 78 -2.43 -23.91 17.98
N SER A 79 -1.97 -22.68 18.16
CA SER A 79 -1.70 -22.08 19.47
C SER A 79 -2.22 -20.64 19.56
N ALA A 80 -3.49 -20.44 19.20
CA ALA A 80 -4.13 -19.14 19.32
C ALA A 80 -4.13 -18.64 20.78
N PRO A 81 -3.94 -17.33 21.02
CA PRO A 81 -4.00 -16.77 22.35
C PRO A 81 -5.39 -16.95 22.95
N ALA A 82 -5.48 -17.01 24.27
CA ALA A 82 -6.76 -16.99 24.96
C ALA A 82 -7.47 -15.66 24.66
N ALA A 83 -8.79 -15.71 24.45
CA ALA A 83 -9.60 -14.51 24.30
C ALA A 83 -9.45 -13.59 25.52
N GLY A 84 -9.46 -12.29 25.27
CA GLY A 84 -9.20 -11.28 26.29
C GLY A 84 -7.74 -10.85 26.42
N THR A 85 -6.79 -11.67 25.93
CA THR A 85 -5.34 -11.36 26.01
C THR A 85 -5.00 -10.08 25.27
N ASN A 86 -5.65 -9.82 24.12
CA ASN A 86 -5.41 -8.67 23.26
C ASN A 86 -6.71 -7.88 23.02
N THR A 87 -7.57 -7.78 24.04
CA THR A 87 -8.90 -7.14 23.96
C THR A 87 -8.85 -5.80 23.22
N GLY A 88 -9.74 -5.61 22.25
CA GLY A 88 -9.88 -4.37 21.50
C GLY A 88 -8.96 -4.24 20.30
N THR A 89 -8.18 -5.27 19.98
CA THR A 89 -7.18 -5.25 18.89
C THR A 89 -7.43 -6.36 17.86
N TYR A 90 -6.79 -6.22 16.70
CA TYR A 90 -6.86 -7.24 15.64
C TYR A 90 -5.59 -8.08 15.58
N GLY A 91 -5.81 -9.38 15.46
CA GLY A 91 -4.81 -10.42 15.29
C GLY A 91 -4.84 -11.02 13.90
N PHE A 92 -3.69 -11.46 13.42
CA PHE A 92 -3.56 -12.19 12.17
C PHE A 92 -3.13 -13.64 12.40
N CYS A 93 -3.91 -14.58 11.87
CA CYS A 93 -3.59 -16.00 11.95
C CYS A 93 -2.67 -16.40 10.78
N HIS A 94 -1.40 -16.72 11.05
CA HIS A 94 -0.40 -16.94 9.99
C HIS A 94 -0.21 -18.41 9.58
N THR A 95 -0.85 -19.34 10.27
CA THR A 95 -0.89 -20.78 9.97
C THR A 95 -2.28 -21.32 10.31
N SER A 96 -2.70 -22.43 9.70
CA SER A 96 -3.99 -23.05 10.03
C SER A 96 -3.84 -24.04 11.18
N GLY A 97 -4.81 -24.09 12.09
CA GLY A 97 -4.85 -25.04 13.20
C GLY A 97 -6.07 -24.85 14.09
N GLY A 98 -6.54 -25.92 14.73
CA GLY A 98 -7.75 -25.87 15.55
C GLY A 98 -8.97 -25.34 14.77
N SER A 99 -9.56 -24.25 15.28
CA SER A 99 -10.67 -23.52 14.61
C SER A 99 -10.21 -22.30 13.80
N TYR A 100 -8.90 -22.08 13.68
CA TYR A 100 -8.31 -20.89 13.08
C TYR A 100 -7.71 -21.20 11.70
N THR A 101 -7.95 -20.30 10.76
CA THR A 101 -7.52 -20.45 9.36
C THR A 101 -6.44 -19.46 9.01
N ASN A 102 -5.41 -19.91 8.30
CA ASN A 102 -4.34 -19.04 7.82
C ASN A 102 -4.84 -17.89 6.94
N GLY A 103 -4.22 -16.73 7.10
CA GLY A 103 -4.58 -15.50 6.37
C GLY A 103 -5.82 -14.79 6.90
N GLN A 104 -6.53 -15.36 7.88
CA GLN A 104 -7.72 -14.74 8.47
C GLN A 104 -7.35 -13.70 9.55
N ILE A 105 -8.19 -12.67 9.65
CA ILE A 105 -8.11 -11.64 10.68
C ILE A 105 -9.12 -11.96 11.78
N TYR A 106 -8.70 -11.80 13.03
CA TYR A 106 -9.55 -11.97 14.20
C TYR A 106 -9.52 -10.71 15.06
N TYR A 107 -10.69 -10.22 15.45
CA TYR A 107 -10.84 -9.18 16.46
C TYR A 107 -11.02 -9.84 17.84
N ASP A 108 -10.20 -9.48 18.82
CA ASP A 108 -10.39 -9.92 20.20
C ASP A 108 -11.40 -8.99 20.89
N ASP A 109 -12.62 -9.47 21.10
CA ASP A 109 -13.69 -8.70 21.74
C ASP A 109 -13.66 -8.78 23.28
N GLY A 110 -12.69 -9.48 23.85
CA GLY A 110 -12.58 -9.72 25.29
C GLY A 110 -13.13 -11.07 25.74
N ALA A 111 -14.04 -11.67 24.96
CA ALA A 111 -14.68 -12.95 25.25
C ALA A 111 -14.32 -14.04 24.22
N ALA A 112 -14.11 -13.65 22.97
CA ALA A 112 -13.71 -14.51 21.87
C ALA A 112 -12.79 -13.80 20.87
N LEU A 113 -12.02 -14.62 20.12
CA LEU A 113 -11.40 -14.17 18.88
C LEU A 113 -12.44 -14.30 17.75
N ARG A 114 -13.09 -13.19 17.42
CA ARG A 114 -14.12 -13.13 16.37
C ARG A 114 -13.46 -12.99 15.00
N ALA A 115 -13.77 -13.90 14.09
CA ALA A 115 -13.39 -13.80 12.68
C ALA A 115 -13.96 -12.51 12.06
N THR A 116 -13.08 -11.67 11.51
CA THR A 116 -13.48 -10.49 10.73
C THR A 116 -13.94 -10.93 9.34
N LYS A 117 -14.95 -10.24 8.80
CA LYS A 117 -15.41 -10.49 7.44
C LYS A 117 -14.45 -9.84 6.45
N ILE A 118 -13.83 -10.65 5.59
CA ILE A 118 -12.90 -10.18 4.55
C ILE A 118 -13.63 -10.12 3.20
N HIS A 119 -13.49 -8.99 2.53
CA HIS A 119 -13.91 -8.78 1.15
C HIS A 119 -12.68 -8.63 0.25
N VAL A 120 -12.84 -8.87 -1.04
CA VAL A 120 -11.79 -8.51 -2.01
C VAL A 120 -11.55 -7.00 -1.89
N GLY A 121 -10.28 -6.61 -1.72
CA GLY A 121 -9.88 -5.22 -1.52
C GLY A 121 -9.89 -4.74 -0.06
N THR A 122 -10.32 -5.56 0.92
CA THR A 122 -10.11 -5.24 2.36
C THR A 122 -8.64 -4.92 2.59
N ARG A 123 -8.38 -3.81 3.27
CA ARG A 123 -7.02 -3.33 3.53
C ARG A 123 -6.59 -3.66 4.94
N ILE A 124 -5.34 -4.10 5.07
CA ILE A 124 -4.68 -4.24 6.35
C ILE A 124 -3.35 -3.51 6.38
N THR A 125 -2.94 -3.12 7.57
CA THR A 125 -1.58 -2.67 7.85
C THR A 125 -0.98 -3.51 8.97
N THR A 126 0.32 -3.80 8.90
CA THR A 126 1.06 -4.54 9.95
C THR A 126 2.00 -3.61 10.70
N GLY A 127 2.13 -3.76 12.01
CA GLY A 127 3.16 -3.05 12.80
C GLY A 127 4.51 -3.78 12.87
N SER A 128 4.49 -5.11 12.75
CA SER A 128 5.65 -5.99 12.84
C SER A 128 5.60 -7.06 11.77
N ALA A 129 6.74 -7.70 11.50
CA ALA A 129 6.81 -8.80 10.54
C ALA A 129 6.08 -10.02 11.10
N ILE A 130 5.30 -10.68 10.25
CA ILE A 130 4.53 -11.87 10.55
C ILE A 130 5.10 -13.00 9.70
N THR A 131 5.47 -14.12 10.34
CA THR A 131 6.08 -15.26 9.68
C THR A 131 5.24 -16.52 9.89
N GLY A 132 4.89 -17.20 8.82
CA GLY A 132 4.10 -18.44 8.85
C GLY A 132 3.82 -18.96 7.44
N THR A 133 2.76 -19.76 7.30
CA THR A 133 2.24 -20.15 5.98
C THR A 133 1.83 -18.93 5.16
N VAL A 134 1.28 -17.91 5.82
CA VAL A 134 1.07 -16.58 5.26
C VAL A 134 1.98 -15.62 6.01
N SER A 135 2.98 -15.09 5.31
CA SER A 135 3.95 -14.14 5.87
C SER A 135 3.68 -12.72 5.35
N LEU A 136 3.84 -11.73 6.22
CA LEU A 136 3.67 -10.31 5.92
C LEU A 136 4.87 -9.53 6.47
N ASN A 137 5.43 -8.61 5.68
CA ASN A 137 6.46 -7.67 6.08
C ASN A 137 6.00 -6.78 7.25
N ALA A 138 6.96 -6.28 8.03
CA ALA A 138 6.70 -5.21 8.99
C ALA A 138 6.31 -3.92 8.26
N ASN A 139 5.44 -3.09 8.87
CA ASN A 139 4.96 -1.82 8.31
C ASN A 139 4.26 -1.94 6.94
N GLY A 140 3.84 -3.15 6.57
CA GLY A 140 3.24 -3.46 5.27
C GLY A 140 1.77 -3.09 5.20
N VAL A 141 1.37 -2.49 4.07
CA VAL A 141 0.00 -2.25 3.64
C VAL A 141 -0.36 -3.34 2.63
N TYR A 142 -1.42 -4.10 2.91
CA TYR A 142 -1.88 -5.18 2.04
C TYR A 142 -3.33 -4.99 1.64
N ALA A 143 -3.69 -5.58 0.50
CA ALA A 143 -5.08 -5.75 0.09
C ALA A 143 -5.40 -7.24 -0.08
N ALA A 144 -6.57 -7.66 0.40
CA ALA A 144 -7.07 -9.01 0.20
C ALA A 144 -7.39 -9.24 -1.28
N HIS A 145 -6.88 -10.34 -1.85
CA HIS A 145 -7.18 -10.76 -3.23
C HIS A 145 -8.30 -11.81 -3.28
N SER A 146 -8.64 -12.42 -2.14
CA SER A 146 -9.71 -13.40 -2.00
C SER A 146 -10.65 -13.00 -0.85
N SER A 147 -11.95 -13.17 -1.03
CA SER A 147 -12.97 -13.07 0.02
C SER A 147 -13.33 -14.43 0.62
N THR A 148 -12.66 -15.51 0.21
CA THR A 148 -12.85 -16.87 0.70
C THR A 148 -11.55 -17.45 1.20
N ALA A 149 -11.61 -18.20 2.30
CA ALA A 149 -10.45 -18.90 2.83
C ALA A 149 -9.93 -20.00 1.85
N PRO A 150 -8.61 -20.26 1.77
CA PRO A 150 -7.54 -19.51 2.42
C PRO A 150 -7.40 -18.11 1.82
N PHE A 151 -7.25 -17.10 2.70
CA PHE A 151 -7.18 -15.72 2.27
C PHE A 151 -5.78 -15.38 1.77
N SER A 152 -5.71 -14.70 0.63
CA SER A 152 -4.46 -14.25 0.02
C SER A 152 -4.33 -12.72 0.09
N TRP A 153 -3.12 -12.25 0.36
CA TRP A 153 -2.81 -10.85 0.61
C TRP A 153 -1.75 -10.36 -0.36
N THR A 154 -2.00 -9.25 -1.03
CA THR A 154 -1.05 -8.60 -1.93
C THR A 154 -0.46 -7.37 -1.27
N LEU A 155 0.87 -7.31 -1.17
CA LEU A 155 1.58 -6.13 -0.68
C LEU A 155 1.30 -4.94 -1.61
N LYS A 156 0.93 -3.80 -1.03
CA LYS A 156 0.70 -2.52 -1.71
C LYS A 156 1.74 -1.46 -1.33
N GLY A 157 2.55 -1.72 -0.32
CA GLY A 157 3.71 -0.92 0.09
C GLY A 157 4.02 -1.14 1.57
N ASP A 158 5.27 -1.02 2.00
CA ASP A 158 5.68 -1.33 3.39
C ASP A 158 6.54 -0.24 4.04
N GLY A 159 6.64 0.94 3.42
CA GLY A 159 7.37 2.09 3.97
C GLY A 159 8.88 1.86 4.14
N MET A 160 9.38 0.68 3.80
CA MET A 160 10.79 0.34 3.70
C MET A 160 11.18 0.56 2.24
N ALA A 161 12.24 1.32 2.01
CA ALA A 161 12.87 1.46 0.69
C ALA A 161 13.44 0.13 0.12
N GLY A 162 13.10 -1.02 0.71
CA GLY A 162 13.53 -2.36 0.33
C GLY A 162 12.42 -3.28 -0.18
N GLY A 163 11.15 -2.85 -0.17
CA GLY A 163 10.10 -3.48 -0.97
C GLY A 163 10.16 -2.91 -2.39
N THR A 164 9.94 -3.74 -3.41
CA THR A 164 9.99 -3.35 -4.83
C THR A 164 9.08 -2.16 -5.12
N GLY A 165 9.64 -0.96 -5.00
CA GLY A 165 9.11 0.25 -5.59
C GLY A 165 9.22 0.08 -7.09
N ILE A 166 8.18 0.51 -7.82
CA ILE A 166 8.21 0.54 -9.28
C ILE A 166 9.44 1.30 -9.75
N VAL A 167 9.94 2.26 -8.97
CA VAL A 167 11.17 3.01 -9.25
C VAL A 167 12.29 2.59 -8.29
N LYS A 168 13.40 2.14 -8.85
CA LYS A 168 14.69 1.88 -8.21
C LYS A 168 15.64 3.04 -8.52
N THR A 169 16.66 3.19 -7.68
CA THR A 169 17.66 4.27 -7.83
C THR A 169 19.06 3.71 -7.77
N ILE A 170 19.93 4.19 -8.66
CA ILE A 170 21.40 3.99 -8.62
C ILE A 170 22.06 5.34 -8.39
N GLU A 171 22.89 5.45 -7.36
CA GLU A 171 23.73 6.63 -7.11
C GLU A 171 25.20 6.29 -7.39
N ILE A 172 25.85 7.14 -8.18
CA ILE A 172 27.26 7.05 -8.53
C ILE A 172 27.96 8.32 -8.03
N PRO A 173 28.87 8.23 -7.05
CA PRO A 173 29.73 9.36 -6.71
C PRO A 173 30.74 9.59 -7.84
N ILE A 174 30.85 10.85 -8.27
CA ILE A 174 31.76 11.26 -9.35
C ILE A 174 32.85 12.21 -8.81
N ASP A 175 34.05 12.04 -9.35
CA ASP A 175 35.25 12.84 -9.06
C ASP A 175 35.94 13.18 -10.38
N THR A 176 37.26 13.41 -10.40
CA THR A 176 38.02 13.72 -11.63
C THR A 176 38.42 12.50 -12.45
N SER A 177 38.01 11.28 -12.05
CA SER A 177 38.25 10.05 -12.82
C SER A 177 37.51 10.12 -14.16
N ALA A 178 38.17 9.72 -15.24
CA ALA A 178 37.59 9.74 -16.58
C ALA A 178 36.31 8.88 -16.70
N THR A 179 36.19 7.83 -15.90
CA THR A 179 35.03 6.94 -15.90
C THR A 179 34.70 6.49 -14.48
N LYS A 180 33.40 6.43 -14.15
CA LYS A 180 32.86 5.79 -12.95
C LYS A 180 31.65 4.95 -13.34
N SER A 181 31.57 3.72 -12.83
CA SER A 181 30.43 2.84 -13.09
C SER A 181 29.75 2.42 -11.80
N SER A 182 28.46 2.16 -11.86
CA SER A 182 27.71 1.56 -10.76
C SER A 182 28.14 0.12 -10.52
N THR A 183 27.93 -0.37 -9.28
CA THR A 183 28.12 -1.79 -8.96
C THR A 183 26.91 -2.64 -9.32
N SER A 184 25.76 -2.01 -9.52
CA SER A 184 24.49 -2.66 -9.87
C SER A 184 24.16 -2.39 -11.33
N SER A 185 23.59 -3.38 -12.02
CA SER A 185 23.09 -3.23 -13.38
C SER A 185 21.61 -2.81 -13.41
N ILE A 186 21.21 -2.17 -14.50
CA ILE A 186 19.84 -1.99 -14.91
C ILE A 186 19.48 -3.17 -15.84
N PRO A 187 18.46 -3.99 -15.50
CA PRO A 187 18.14 -5.22 -16.22
C PRO A 187 17.39 -4.97 -17.53
N ASP A 188 17.39 -5.97 -18.42
CA ASP A 188 16.54 -6.00 -19.63
C ASP A 188 15.06 -5.78 -19.28
N GLY A 189 14.39 -5.02 -20.13
CA GLY A 189 13.01 -4.60 -19.98
C GLY A 189 12.79 -3.52 -18.93
N ALA A 190 13.81 -2.96 -18.28
CA ALA A 190 13.61 -1.80 -17.43
C ALA A 190 13.36 -0.52 -18.25
N GLU A 191 12.81 0.51 -17.60
CA GLU A 191 12.66 1.86 -18.17
C GLU A 191 13.40 2.85 -17.29
N VAL A 192 14.40 3.55 -17.83
CA VAL A 192 15.02 4.69 -17.14
C VAL A 192 14.06 5.87 -17.20
N LEU A 193 13.73 6.45 -16.05
CA LEU A 193 12.75 7.52 -15.93
C LEU A 193 13.42 8.88 -15.87
N ARG A 194 14.52 8.95 -15.14
CA ARG A 194 15.19 10.22 -14.83
C ARG A 194 16.66 10.01 -14.50
N VAL A 195 17.47 10.97 -14.92
CA VAL A 195 18.87 11.12 -14.50
C VAL A 195 19.05 12.48 -13.85
N SER A 196 19.70 12.52 -12.69
CA SER A 196 20.04 13.74 -11.98
C SER A 196 21.54 13.79 -11.74
N THR A 197 22.22 14.74 -12.38
CA THR A 197 23.64 15.02 -12.15
C THR A 197 23.78 16.21 -11.22
N LYS A 198 24.28 15.95 -10.02
CA LYS A 198 24.53 16.95 -8.99
C LYS A 198 26.01 17.28 -8.92
N ILE A 199 26.38 18.48 -9.31
CA ILE A 199 27.73 19.02 -9.21
C ILE A 199 27.87 19.75 -7.88
N THR A 200 28.77 19.27 -7.02
CA THR A 200 29.04 19.90 -5.72
C THR A 200 30.30 20.76 -5.75
N THR A 201 31.29 20.34 -6.56
CA THR A 201 32.50 21.12 -6.87
C THR A 201 32.57 21.28 -8.38
N PRO A 202 32.53 22.52 -8.91
CA PRO A 202 32.65 22.77 -10.34
C PRO A 202 33.88 22.10 -10.97
N TYR A 203 33.70 21.54 -12.14
CA TYR A 203 34.77 21.00 -12.95
C TYR A 203 35.50 22.10 -13.73
N ASP A 204 36.82 21.97 -13.85
CA ASP A 204 37.67 22.86 -14.64
C ASP A 204 37.94 22.29 -16.05
N ASN A 205 38.79 22.99 -16.82
CA ASN A 205 39.27 22.55 -18.14
C ASN A 205 38.19 22.23 -19.19
N GLY A 206 36.98 22.78 -19.02
CA GLY A 206 35.87 22.51 -19.92
C GLY A 206 35.45 21.04 -19.92
N ALA A 207 35.52 20.37 -18.77
CA ALA A 207 35.03 19.01 -18.62
C ALA A 207 33.60 18.86 -19.13
N THR A 208 33.27 17.68 -19.63
CA THR A 208 31.90 17.30 -19.98
C THR A 208 31.53 16.04 -19.19
N VAL A 209 30.27 15.92 -18.81
CA VAL A 209 29.75 14.73 -18.12
C VAL A 209 28.67 14.11 -18.99
N GLU A 210 28.83 12.84 -19.34
CA GLU A 210 27.83 12.02 -20.02
C GLU A 210 27.46 10.84 -19.13
N VAL A 211 26.18 10.49 -19.09
CA VAL A 211 25.68 9.31 -18.37
C VAL A 211 25.05 8.35 -19.37
N LEU A 212 25.46 7.09 -19.31
CA LEU A 212 24.97 6.02 -20.18
C LEU A 212 24.70 4.74 -19.40
N VAL A 213 23.92 3.84 -19.97
CA VAL A 213 23.85 2.43 -19.58
C VAL A 213 24.79 1.66 -20.50
N ASP A 214 25.87 1.12 -19.91
CA ASP A 214 26.97 0.42 -20.56
C ASP A 214 26.64 -1.07 -20.67
N GLY A 215 26.33 -1.49 -21.90
CA GLY A 215 25.90 -2.84 -22.25
C GLY A 215 26.71 -3.42 -23.41
N THR A 216 26.08 -4.25 -24.24
CA THR A 216 26.71 -4.64 -25.53
C THR A 216 26.64 -3.50 -26.55
N SER A 217 25.61 -2.66 -26.43
CA SER A 217 25.45 -1.38 -27.10
C SER A 217 25.06 -0.33 -26.06
N ASP A 218 25.83 0.73 -25.94
CA ASP A 218 25.58 1.77 -24.95
C ASP A 218 24.30 2.55 -25.26
N LEU A 219 23.55 2.90 -24.21
CA LEU A 219 22.42 3.82 -24.28
C LEU A 219 22.75 5.09 -23.49
N THR A 220 22.92 6.23 -24.17
CA THR A 220 23.06 7.53 -23.49
C THR A 220 21.73 7.94 -22.86
N ILE A 221 21.74 8.13 -21.54
CA ILE A 221 20.56 8.51 -20.74
C ILE A 221 20.64 9.94 -20.19
N GLN A 222 21.83 10.55 -20.23
CA GLN A 222 22.00 12.00 -20.10
C GLN A 222 23.21 12.45 -20.95
N PRO A 223 22.97 13.10 -22.10
CA PRO A 223 24.04 13.64 -22.94
C PRO A 223 24.72 14.86 -22.29
N THR A 224 25.86 15.26 -22.85
CA THR A 224 26.73 16.31 -22.28
C THR A 224 26.13 17.72 -22.30
N ASP A 225 25.12 17.98 -23.13
CA ASP A 225 24.47 19.29 -23.29
C ASP A 225 23.26 19.48 -22.36
N GLU A 226 22.87 18.44 -21.61
CA GLU A 226 21.81 18.49 -20.60
C GLU A 226 22.34 18.80 -19.18
N ASN A 227 23.65 18.98 -19.03
CA ASN A 227 24.27 19.41 -17.79
C ASN A 227 25.38 20.44 -18.05
N ASP A 228 25.71 21.22 -17.02
CA ASP A 228 26.83 22.16 -17.05
C ASP A 228 27.77 21.87 -15.86
N PRO A 229 28.84 21.09 -16.06
CA PRO A 229 29.72 20.69 -14.97
C PRO A 229 30.58 21.85 -14.45
N SER A 230 30.59 23.01 -15.12
CA SER A 230 31.34 24.20 -14.69
C SER A 230 30.66 25.00 -13.58
N ALA A 231 29.43 24.62 -13.20
CA ALA A 231 28.67 25.26 -12.12
C ALA A 231 28.17 24.24 -11.10
N ALA A 232 28.21 24.62 -9.81
CA ALA A 232 27.64 23.81 -8.74
C ALA A 232 26.11 23.92 -8.79
N ASN A 233 25.44 22.87 -9.26
CA ASN A 233 23.99 22.81 -9.40
C ASN A 233 23.52 21.35 -9.49
N MET A 234 22.20 21.16 -9.60
CA MET A 234 21.59 19.89 -9.95
C MET A 234 20.93 20.01 -11.32
N TYR A 235 21.38 19.16 -12.24
CA TYR A 235 20.89 19.07 -13.61
C TYR A 235 20.04 17.82 -13.73
N VAL A 236 18.78 17.97 -14.14
CA VAL A 236 17.80 16.89 -14.18
C VAL A 236 17.32 16.69 -15.62
N SER A 237 17.40 15.46 -16.07
CA SER A 237 16.91 15.00 -17.37
C SER A 237 15.83 13.97 -17.16
N ASP A 238 14.62 14.25 -17.63
CA ASP A 238 13.58 13.24 -17.78
C ASP A 238 13.87 12.48 -19.08
N VAL A 239 13.98 11.15 -19.00
CA VAL A 239 14.43 10.33 -20.14
C VAL A 239 13.21 9.92 -20.95
N GLU A 240 13.08 10.43 -22.18
CA GLU A 240 11.93 10.15 -23.06
C GLU A 240 12.02 8.80 -23.79
N ASP A 241 13.23 8.27 -24.00
CA ASP A 241 13.51 6.96 -24.61
C ASP A 241 14.46 6.17 -23.70
N GLY A 242 13.93 5.74 -22.54
CA GLY A 242 14.69 5.09 -21.47
C GLY A 242 14.61 3.57 -21.48
N ALA A 243 14.02 2.98 -22.53
CA ALA A 243 13.75 1.56 -22.61
C ALA A 243 15.05 0.74 -22.70
N ILE A 244 15.28 -0.06 -21.67
CA ILE A 244 16.39 -1.01 -21.63
C ILE A 244 15.96 -2.30 -22.32
N THR A 245 16.71 -2.65 -23.35
CA THR A 245 16.61 -3.90 -24.10
C THR A 245 17.81 -4.79 -23.79
N SER A 246 17.75 -6.06 -24.18
CA SER A 246 18.85 -7.00 -23.94
C SER A 246 20.22 -6.56 -24.46
N SER A 247 20.29 -5.63 -25.43
CA SER A 247 21.57 -5.14 -25.95
C SER A 247 22.20 -4.03 -25.09
N ASN A 248 21.40 -3.30 -24.33
CA ASN A 248 21.84 -2.19 -23.49
C ASN A 248 21.62 -2.46 -21.98
N GLU A 249 21.14 -3.65 -21.58
CA GLU A 249 21.23 -4.13 -20.21
C GLU A 249 22.69 -4.07 -19.74
N GLY A 250 22.91 -3.49 -18.55
CA GLY A 250 24.26 -3.33 -18.02
C GLY A 250 24.36 -2.30 -16.91
N VAL A 251 25.57 -1.82 -16.65
CA VAL A 251 25.83 -0.89 -15.54
C VAL A 251 25.62 0.55 -15.99
N VAL A 252 25.26 1.44 -15.06
CA VAL A 252 25.29 2.87 -15.37
C VAL A 252 26.74 3.33 -15.31
N THR A 253 27.21 3.97 -16.38
CA THR A 253 28.54 4.54 -16.49
C THR A 253 28.46 6.04 -16.70
N VAL A 254 29.29 6.77 -15.95
CA VAL A 254 29.50 8.21 -16.10
C VAL A 254 30.87 8.44 -16.71
N ASN A 255 30.88 9.12 -17.86
CA ASN A 255 32.10 9.51 -18.57
C ASN A 255 32.38 11.00 -18.33
N ILE A 256 33.61 11.30 -17.92
CA ILE A 256 34.11 12.65 -17.66
C ILE A 256 35.28 12.93 -18.61
N ALA A 257 35.07 13.82 -19.57
CA ALA A 257 36.08 14.14 -20.57
C ALA A 257 36.92 15.38 -20.19
N ASN A 258 37.95 15.66 -21.00
CA ASN A 258 38.84 16.84 -20.89
C ASN A 258 39.71 16.91 -19.62
N THR A 259 39.87 15.77 -18.92
CA THR A 259 40.85 15.58 -17.83
C THR A 259 40.87 16.72 -16.80
N PRO A 260 39.73 17.00 -16.12
CA PRO A 260 39.66 18.02 -15.09
C PRO A 260 40.63 17.72 -13.93
N SER A 261 41.19 18.76 -13.34
CA SER A 261 42.00 18.67 -12.11
C SER A 261 41.19 18.95 -10.84
N THR A 262 40.02 19.56 -11.00
CA THR A 262 39.03 19.81 -9.95
C THR A 262 37.66 19.34 -10.41
N GLY A 263 36.83 18.85 -9.48
CA GLY A 263 35.45 18.49 -9.78
C GLY A 263 34.95 17.33 -8.92
N ALA A 264 33.70 17.42 -8.47
CA ALA A 264 33.07 16.38 -7.67
C ALA A 264 31.55 16.51 -7.69
N GLY A 265 30.85 15.40 -7.48
CA GLY A 265 29.41 15.35 -7.51
C GLY A 265 28.84 13.96 -7.25
N SER A 266 27.57 13.80 -7.59
CA SER A 266 26.96 12.48 -7.75
C SER A 266 25.96 12.48 -8.90
N VAL A 267 25.81 11.32 -9.53
CA VAL A 267 24.78 11.04 -10.52
C VAL A 267 23.77 10.08 -9.91
N VAL A 268 22.49 10.39 -10.04
CA VAL A 268 21.38 9.57 -9.56
C VAL A 268 20.53 9.17 -10.75
N VAL A 269 20.37 7.87 -10.99
CA VAL A 269 19.54 7.30 -12.05
C VAL A 269 18.33 6.61 -11.43
N GLU A 270 17.14 7.04 -11.81
CA GLU A 270 15.85 6.45 -11.43
C GLU A 270 15.35 5.57 -12.58
N PHE A 271 15.02 4.30 -12.30
CA PHE A 271 14.55 3.35 -13.30
C PHE A 271 13.48 2.41 -12.76
N ALA A 272 12.64 1.87 -13.65
CA ALA A 272 11.57 0.96 -13.32
C ALA A 272 11.73 -0.40 -14.00
N PRO A 273 11.92 -1.52 -13.27
CA PRO A 273 11.99 -2.85 -13.89
C PRO A 273 10.58 -3.35 -14.30
N THR A 274 10.46 -4.01 -15.45
CA THR A 274 9.18 -4.59 -15.92
C THR A 274 8.81 -5.91 -15.22
N THR A 275 9.77 -6.58 -14.59
CA THR A 275 9.51 -7.76 -13.75
C THR A 275 9.98 -7.53 -12.32
N LEU A 276 9.05 -7.71 -11.37
CA LEU A 276 9.38 -7.80 -9.94
C LEU A 276 10.21 -9.07 -9.75
N ALA A 277 11.53 -8.92 -9.59
CA ALA A 277 12.43 -10.01 -9.24
C ALA A 277 12.14 -10.54 -7.83
#